data_AF-A0A7V9ADJ4-F1
#
_entry.id   AF-A0A7V9ADJ4-F1
#
_cell.length_a   1.000
_cell.length_b   1.000
_cell.length_c   1.000
_cell.angle_alpha   90.00
_cell.angle_beta   90.00
_cell.angle_gamma   90.00
#
_symmetry.space_group_name_H-M   'P 1'
#
loop_
_entity.id
_entity.type
_entity.pdbx_description
1 polymer ?
#
loop_
_entity_poly.entity_id
_entity_poly.type
_entity_poly.pdbx_seq_one_letter_code
_entity_poly.pdbx_strand_id
1 'polypeptide(L)'
;MLRPAGTIPEPAPAIAPDPYIVRGSLKRYPNPRIEAESHYYNAANTKLRDLGLAPHHLGEELVRSMLGVIERHRERVIPRAILPRTTWRPGELSGELSAPRT
;
A
#
# COMPACT_ATOMS: atom_id res chain seq x y z
N MET A 1 47.75 -26.61 -27.58
CA MET A 1 47.50 -26.38 -26.13
C MET A 1 46.09 -25.87 -25.97
N LEU A 2 45.15 -26.69 -25.47
CA LEU A 2 43.81 -26.22 -25.06
C LEU A 2 43.82 -25.96 -23.55
N ARG A 3 43.29 -24.80 -23.13
CA ARG A 3 43.05 -24.49 -21.71
C ARG A 3 41.91 -25.36 -21.17
N PRO A 4 41.95 -25.82 -19.91
CA PRO A 4 40.82 -26.55 -19.32
C PRO A 4 39.61 -25.61 -19.20
N ALA A 5 38.43 -26.15 -19.51
CA ALA A 5 37.16 -25.47 -19.34
C ALA A 5 36.95 -25.15 -17.85
N GLY A 6 36.70 -23.87 -17.54
CA GLY A 6 36.34 -23.44 -16.19
C GLY A 6 35.03 -24.09 -15.75
N THR A 7 35.00 -24.55 -14.51
CA THR A 7 33.78 -25.06 -13.86
C THR A 7 32.73 -23.95 -13.84
N ILE A 8 31.57 -24.22 -14.46
CA ILE A 8 30.40 -23.33 -14.38
C ILE A 8 29.93 -23.39 -12.92
N PRO A 9 29.80 -22.25 -12.21
CA PRO A 9 29.25 -22.25 -10.85
C PRO A 9 27.81 -22.78 -10.89
N GLU A 10 27.48 -23.66 -9.95
CA GLU A 10 26.13 -24.18 -9.75
C GLU A 10 25.15 -23.00 -9.62
N PRO A 11 24.00 -23.01 -10.33
CA PRO A 11 23.02 -21.93 -10.20
C PRO A 11 22.58 -21.86 -8.74
N ALA A 12 22.58 -20.65 -8.18
CA ALA A 12 22.09 -20.41 -6.82
C ALA A 12 20.69 -21.05 -6.66
N PRO A 13 20.40 -21.69 -5.50
CA PRO A 13 19.14 -22.37 -5.31
C PRO A 13 17.98 -21.40 -5.55
N ALA A 14 16.97 -21.86 -6.29
CA ALA A 14 15.77 -21.09 -6.55
C ALA A 14 15.18 -20.61 -5.21
N ILE A 15 15.16 -19.30 -5.01
CA ILE A 15 14.55 -18.68 -3.82
C ILE A 15 13.07 -19.11 -3.81
N ALA A 16 12.65 -19.81 -2.76
CA ALA A 16 11.27 -20.23 -2.62
C ALA A 16 10.35 -19.00 -2.71
N PRO A 17 9.22 -19.08 -3.43
CA PRO A 17 8.32 -17.94 -3.55
C PRO A 17 7.79 -17.56 -2.16
N ASP A 18 7.88 -16.28 -1.85
CA ASP A 18 7.38 -15.74 -0.58
C ASP A 18 5.86 -15.99 -0.49
N PRO A 19 5.38 -16.72 0.54
CA PRO A 19 3.97 -17.11 0.66
C PRO A 19 3.02 -15.93 0.85
N TYR A 20 3.55 -14.72 1.10
CA TYR A 20 2.77 -13.50 1.26
C TYR A 20 2.84 -12.55 0.05
N ILE A 21 3.25 -13.03 -1.13
CA ILE A 21 3.14 -12.24 -2.37
C ILE A 21 1.66 -12.06 -2.70
N VAL A 22 1.11 -10.90 -2.32
CA VAL A 22 -0.22 -10.44 -2.71
C VAL A 22 -0.09 -9.63 -3.99
N ARG A 23 -0.73 -10.09 -5.08
CA ARG A 23 -0.82 -9.30 -6.32
C ARG A 23 -1.97 -8.31 -6.20
N GLY A 24 -1.65 -7.02 -6.25
CA GLY A 24 -2.63 -5.94 -6.21
C GLY A 24 -2.65 -5.13 -7.51
N SER A 25 -3.78 -4.47 -7.78
CA SER A 25 -3.90 -3.44 -8.82
C SER A 25 -4.19 -2.09 -8.16
N LEU A 26 -3.50 -1.03 -8.59
CA LEU A 26 -3.81 0.32 -8.14
C LEU A 26 -4.96 0.91 -8.95
N LYS A 27 -5.96 1.47 -8.26
CA LYS A 27 -7.06 2.24 -8.86
C LYS A 27 -7.08 3.63 -8.23
N ARG A 28 -7.21 4.67 -9.06
CA ARG A 28 -7.44 6.05 -8.59
C ARG A 28 -8.93 6.32 -8.52
N TYR A 29 -9.34 7.09 -7.52
CA TYR A 29 -10.72 7.53 -7.34
C TYR A 29 -10.73 9.05 -7.17
N PRO A 30 -11.83 9.73 -7.52
CA PRO A 30 -12.01 11.13 -7.15
C PRO A 30 -11.87 11.30 -5.63
N ASN A 31 -11.06 12.27 -5.20
CA ASN A 31 -10.83 12.50 -3.78
C ASN A 31 -12.10 13.05 -3.13
N PRO A 32 -12.71 12.34 -2.17
CA PRO A 32 -13.91 12.82 -1.49
C PRO A 32 -13.62 13.97 -0.50
N ARG A 33 -12.35 14.25 -0.20
CA ARG A 33 -11.91 15.26 0.77
C ARG A 33 -11.46 16.52 0.06
N ILE A 34 -11.50 17.63 0.79
CA ILE A 34 -10.85 18.86 0.39
C ILE A 34 -9.52 18.93 1.15
N GLU A 35 -8.43 18.54 0.50
CA GLU A 35 -7.10 18.50 1.10
C GLU A 35 -6.02 18.76 0.04
N ALA A 36 -4.83 19.16 0.47
CA ALA A 36 -3.70 19.35 -0.44
C ALA A 36 -3.05 17.99 -0.75
N GLU A 37 -3.29 17.43 -1.94
CA GLU A 37 -2.72 16.11 -2.32
C GLU A 37 -1.19 16.13 -2.46
N SER A 38 -0.61 17.32 -2.68
CA SER A 38 0.83 17.54 -2.70
C SER A 38 1.15 18.79 -1.87
N HIS A 39 1.92 18.61 -0.80
CA HIS A 39 2.33 19.69 0.08
C HIS A 39 3.62 19.31 0.84
N TYR A 40 4.32 20.31 1.37
CA TYR A 40 5.47 20.09 2.25
C TYR A 40 5.02 19.55 3.60
N TYR A 41 5.71 18.53 4.12
CA TYR A 41 5.41 17.92 5.40
C TYR A 41 6.67 17.70 6.25
N ASN A 42 6.73 18.32 7.43
CA ASN A 42 7.80 18.15 8.42
C ASN A 42 7.26 18.41 9.85
N ALA A 43 6.49 17.47 10.37
CA ALA A 43 5.89 17.57 11.70
C ALA A 43 6.86 17.09 12.80
N ALA A 44 7.13 17.92 13.81
CA ALA A 44 7.92 17.55 14.98
C ALA A 44 7.14 16.60 15.91
N ASN A 45 7.78 15.52 16.40
CA ASN A 45 7.13 14.45 17.18
C ASN A 45 7.95 13.94 18.39
N THR A 46 8.67 14.82 19.09
CA THR A 46 9.63 14.45 20.15
C THR A 46 9.02 14.20 21.54
N LYS A 47 7.97 14.94 21.92
CA LYS A 47 7.45 14.97 23.30
C LYS A 47 7.12 13.61 23.91
N LEU A 48 6.56 12.68 23.12
CA LEU A 48 6.25 11.33 23.61
C LEU A 48 7.52 10.49 23.82
N ARG A 49 8.55 10.69 22.98
CA ARG A 49 9.84 10.01 23.12
C ARG A 49 10.55 10.45 24.40
N ASP A 50 10.45 11.72 24.73
CA ASP A 50 10.99 12.28 25.99
C ASP A 50 10.33 11.65 27.23
N LEU A 51 9.07 11.25 27.11
CA LEU A 51 8.32 10.52 28.15
C LEU A 51 8.60 8.99 28.15
N GLY A 52 9.54 8.51 27.33
CA GLY A 52 9.94 7.11 27.29
C GLY A 52 9.19 6.25 26.26
N LEU A 53 8.49 6.84 25.29
CA LEU A 53 7.93 6.07 24.16
C LEU A 53 9.05 5.38 23.39
N ALA A 54 9.03 4.05 23.40
CA ALA A 54 9.81 3.21 22.49
C ALA A 54 8.97 2.91 21.23
N PRO A 55 9.30 3.50 20.06
CA PRO A 55 8.49 3.31 18.86
C PRO A 55 8.65 1.92 18.27
N HIS A 56 7.52 1.29 17.93
CA HIS A 56 7.49 0.15 17.02
C HIS A 56 7.33 0.67 15.60
N HIS A 57 8.44 0.80 14.89
CA HIS A 57 8.42 1.24 13.50
C HIS A 57 7.74 0.20 12.61
N LEU A 58 7.20 0.68 11.50
CA LEU A 58 6.70 -0.19 10.44
C LEU A 58 7.86 -1.07 9.95
N GLY A 59 7.69 -2.37 10.05
CA GLY A 59 8.64 -3.37 9.55
C GLY A 59 7.93 -4.40 8.69
N GLU A 60 8.70 -5.13 7.89
CA GLU A 60 8.17 -6.16 6.98
C GLU A 60 7.36 -7.22 7.73
N GLU A 61 7.84 -7.67 8.89
CA GLU A 61 7.16 -8.66 9.73
C GLU A 61 5.79 -8.16 10.23
N LEU A 62 5.68 -6.89 10.59
CA LEU A 62 4.40 -6.31 11.00
C LEU A 62 3.40 -6.33 9.84
N VAL A 63 3.84 -5.92 8.63
CA VAL A 63 3.00 -5.93 7.43
C VAL A 63 2.57 -7.35 7.08
N ARG A 64 3.49 -8.32 7.10
CA ARG A 64 3.20 -9.74 6.86
C ARG A 64 2.19 -10.30 7.85
N SER A 65 2.37 -10.00 9.14
CA SER A 65 1.44 -10.42 10.18
C SER A 65 0.04 -9.85 9.96
N MET A 66 -0.07 -8.55 9.64
CA MET A 66 -1.36 -7.92 9.32
C MET A 66 -2.02 -8.54 8.08
N LEU A 67 -1.28 -8.77 6.99
CA LEU A 67 -1.81 -9.43 5.79
C LEU A 67 -2.29 -10.86 6.09
N GLY A 68 -1.55 -11.61 6.91
CA GLY A 68 -1.96 -12.94 7.36
C GLY A 68 -3.26 -12.94 8.16
N VAL A 69 -3.49 -11.90 8.99
CA VAL A 69 -4.77 -11.72 9.70
C VAL A 69 -5.91 -11.45 8.72
N ILE A 70 -5.68 -10.57 7.73
CA ILE A 70 -6.70 -10.22 6.73
C ILE A 70 -7.08 -11.45 5.91
N GLU A 71 -6.10 -12.22 5.41
CA GLU A 71 -6.36 -13.42 4.60
C GLU A 71 -7.19 -14.45 5.38
N ARG A 72 -6.87 -14.69 6.67
CA ARG A 72 -7.64 -15.59 7.53
C ARG A 72 -9.12 -15.19 7.68
N HIS A 73 -9.44 -13.90 7.53
CA HIS A 73 -10.79 -13.37 7.70
C HIS A 73 -11.39 -12.77 6.42
N ARG A 74 -10.80 -13.04 5.26
CA ARG A 74 -11.19 -12.44 3.97
C ARG A 74 -12.68 -12.61 3.63
N GLU A 75 -13.27 -13.74 4.04
CA GLU A 75 -14.68 -14.05 3.76
C GLU A 75 -15.66 -13.15 4.52
N ARG A 76 -15.17 -12.38 5.51
CA ARG A 76 -15.96 -11.40 6.27
C ARG A 76 -15.89 -10.00 5.66
N VAL A 77 -15.07 -9.79 4.64
CA VAL A 77 -14.94 -8.48 3.99
C VAL A 77 -16.23 -8.15 3.26
N ILE A 78 -16.73 -6.93 3.46
CA ILE A 78 -17.94 -6.41 2.80
C ILE A 78 -17.50 -5.44 1.68
N PRO A 79 -17.44 -5.87 0.40
CA PRO A 79 -16.81 -5.06 -0.65
C PRO A 79 -17.49 -3.70 -0.87
N ARG A 80 -18.81 -3.64 -0.72
CA ARG A 80 -19.61 -2.41 -0.85
C ARG A 80 -19.28 -1.32 0.17
N ALA A 81 -18.57 -1.66 1.24
CA ALA A 81 -18.18 -0.72 2.30
C ALA A 81 -16.78 -0.14 2.10
N ILE A 82 -16.01 -0.62 1.11
CA ILE A 82 -14.61 -0.21 0.89
C ILE A 82 -14.53 1.15 0.20
N LEU A 83 -15.41 1.40 -0.78
CA LEU A 83 -15.38 2.65 -1.54
C LEU A 83 -15.96 3.82 -0.74
N PRO A 84 -15.38 5.03 -0.84
CA PRO A 84 -15.89 6.20 -0.14
C PRO A 84 -17.30 6.57 -0.65
N ARG A 85 -18.21 6.87 0.28
CA ARG A 85 -19.60 7.25 -0.01
C ARG A 85 -19.97 8.68 0.36
N THR A 86 -19.09 9.36 1.10
CA THR A 86 -19.32 10.70 1.64
C THR A 86 -18.29 11.65 1.05
N THR A 87 -18.75 12.79 0.54
CA THR A 87 -17.91 13.88 0.03
C THR A 87 -17.97 15.09 0.98
N TRP A 88 -16.85 15.76 1.19
CA TRP A 88 -16.75 17.00 1.98
C TRP A 88 -17.37 18.20 1.27
N ARG A 89 -17.60 18.11 -0.05
CA ARG A 89 -18.40 19.05 -0.85
C ARG A 89 -19.59 18.33 -1.48
N PRO A 90 -20.75 18.28 -0.80
CA PRO A 90 -21.94 17.63 -1.34
C PRO A 90 -22.51 18.33 -2.58
N GLY A 91 -22.27 19.64 -2.75
CA GLY A 91 -22.88 20.49 -3.79
C GLY A 91 -22.12 20.59 -5.12
N GLU A 92 -20.94 19.98 -5.26
CA GLU A 92 -20.10 20.09 -6.48
C GLU A 92 -20.25 18.86 -7.41
N LEU A 93 -20.99 17.83 -6.98
CA LEU A 93 -21.28 16.63 -7.79
C LEU A 93 -22.45 16.81 -8.79
N SER A 94 -22.97 18.01 -8.98
CA SER A 94 -23.95 18.34 -10.04
C SER A 94 -23.34 19.05 -11.25
N GLY A 95 -22.00 19.16 -11.35
CA GLY A 95 -21.32 19.93 -12.40
C GLY A 95 -20.72 19.14 -13.56
N GLU A 96 -20.15 17.94 -13.34
CA GLU A 96 -19.24 17.34 -14.35
C GLU A 96 -19.45 15.83 -14.56
N LEU A 97 -20.71 15.46 -14.79
CA LEU A 97 -21.05 14.34 -15.67
C LEU A 97 -21.81 14.88 -16.90
N SER A 98 -21.34 16.00 -17.47
CA SER A 98 -21.77 16.42 -18.80
C SER A 98 -20.75 15.89 -19.80
N ALA A 99 -21.21 14.97 -20.66
CA ALA A 99 -20.53 14.48 -21.84
C ALA A 99 -19.84 15.59 -22.66
N PRO A 100 -18.83 15.26 -23.50
CA PRO A 100 -18.24 16.23 -24.43
C PRO A 100 -19.34 16.86 -25.28
N ARG A 101 -19.41 18.19 -25.26
CA ARG A 101 -20.15 18.96 -26.25
C ARG A 101 -19.23 19.18 -27.44
N THR A 102 -19.49 18.36 -28.47
CA THR A 102 -19.04 18.43 -29.87
C THR A 102 -17.55 18.25 -30.14
#